data_AF-A0A662IF56-F1
#
_entry.id   AF-A0A662IF56-F1
#
_cell.length_a   1.000
_cell.length_b   1.000
_cell.length_c   1.000
_cell.angle_alpha   90.00
_cell.angle_beta   90.00
_cell.angle_gamma   90.00
#
_symmetry.space_group_name_H-M   'P 1'
#
loop_
_entity.id
_entity.type
_entity.pdbx_description
1 polymer ?
#
loop_
_entity_poly.entity_id
_entity_poly.type
_entity_poly.pdbx_seq_one_letter_code
_entity_poly.pdbx_strand_id
1 'polypeptide(L)'
;MTLVKLREASIYAIAAALTVLAAVVYTLSLPEVRYEEVSLPLQFRYKYLEEYYEPEWARWTDVKSYPPTAFIEGIPWVSYEKPYCASTCLQMIAYKYGINASVGYLNFLMGFTYGAYYGEFDGQAFFTPFNDPFAGYVNASRLLGLEYHLLVMNDEELFESLCRYLVSRDVPVVLPVNASRLYGASHFTPHFELLVGYDEEFFYLYEPTGPTKFLLGERGLRFPASLVVKAVNDLCRGFQLPWKYALMYFTRGARPSINLAEVLRRNGLLELGFNYTFGSYRMFLGSTAISALAERIERGGLTGQEIAWQLKAASLTRLDNAGFLRLCFPKEEGVAKAAEYLEAAARLYEEALHIISTSPLKAAALLRRAAQYEAEAGRLLVAAGEGGD
;
A
#
# COMPACT_ATOMS: atom_id res chain seq x y z
N MET A 1 -4.07 48.02 -38.47
CA MET A 1 -3.80 46.56 -38.52
C MET A 1 -4.31 46.07 -39.87
N THR A 2 -3.43 45.59 -40.75
CA THR A 2 -3.80 45.24 -42.15
C THR A 2 -4.75 44.03 -42.18
N LEU A 3 -5.72 44.03 -43.11
CA LEU A 3 -6.71 42.96 -43.28
C LEU A 3 -6.09 41.55 -43.35
N VAL A 4 -4.87 41.47 -43.88
CA VAL A 4 -4.05 40.24 -43.98
C VAL A 4 -3.67 39.71 -42.60
N LYS A 5 -3.20 40.57 -41.67
CA LYS A 5 -2.81 40.17 -40.31
C LYS A 5 -4.00 39.71 -39.46
N LEU A 6 -5.18 40.31 -39.68
CA LEU A 6 -6.42 39.86 -39.03
C LEU A 6 -6.84 38.48 -39.52
N ARG A 7 -6.69 38.22 -40.83
CA ARG A 7 -7.03 36.93 -41.43
C ARG A 7 -6.07 35.82 -40.99
N GLU A 8 -4.77 36.10 -40.89
CA GLU A 8 -3.77 35.19 -40.35
C GLU A 8 -4.04 34.87 -38.87
N ALA A 9 -4.28 35.90 -38.04
CA ALA A 9 -4.59 35.70 -36.62
C ALA A 9 -5.85 34.83 -36.41
N SER A 10 -6.89 35.04 -37.23
CA SER A 10 -8.10 34.21 -37.20
C SER A 10 -7.83 32.76 -37.62
N ILE A 11 -6.96 32.53 -38.61
CA ILE A 11 -6.58 31.17 -39.03
C ILE A 11 -5.83 30.45 -37.91
N TYR A 12 -4.89 31.12 -37.23
CA TYR A 12 -4.16 30.53 -36.10
C TYR A 12 -5.07 30.25 -34.91
N ALA A 13 -6.02 31.14 -34.60
CA ALA A 13 -6.99 30.93 -33.52
C ALA A 13 -7.92 29.74 -33.81
N ILE A 14 -8.40 29.60 -35.05
CA ILE A 14 -9.23 28.46 -35.48
C ILE A 14 -8.43 27.16 -35.43
N ALA A 15 -7.19 27.15 -35.92
CA ALA A 15 -6.32 25.99 -35.85
C ALA A 15 -6.05 25.55 -34.41
N ALA A 16 -5.73 26.48 -33.51
CA ALA A 16 -5.53 26.18 -32.09
C ALA A 16 -6.79 25.63 -31.42
N ALA A 17 -7.96 26.20 -31.71
CA ALA A 17 -9.24 25.71 -31.21
C ALA A 17 -9.53 24.29 -31.69
N LEU A 18 -9.25 23.98 -32.96
CA LEU A 18 -9.41 22.63 -33.51
C LEU A 18 -8.41 21.63 -32.91
N THR A 19 -7.18 22.04 -32.62
CA THR A 19 -6.20 21.17 -31.93
C THR A 19 -6.63 20.86 -30.51
N VAL A 20 -7.14 21.84 -29.76
CA VAL A 20 -7.67 21.63 -28.41
C VAL A 20 -8.91 20.74 -28.47
N LEU A 21 -9.82 20.97 -29.41
CA LEU A 21 -11.01 20.14 -29.59
C LEU A 21 -10.64 18.70 -29.98
N ALA A 22 -9.67 18.51 -30.87
CA ALA A 22 -9.17 17.19 -31.24
C ALA A 22 -8.47 16.50 -30.07
N ALA A 23 -7.72 17.22 -29.24
CA ALA A 23 -7.11 16.67 -28.02
C ALA A 23 -8.18 16.27 -27.00
N VAL A 24 -9.22 17.09 -26.80
CA VAL A 24 -10.34 16.79 -25.90
C VAL A 24 -11.14 15.60 -26.42
N VAL A 25 -11.51 15.57 -27.70
CA VAL A 25 -12.21 14.45 -28.33
C VAL A 25 -11.35 13.19 -28.24
N TYR A 26 -10.06 13.26 -28.58
CA TYR A 26 -9.13 12.13 -28.44
C TYR A 26 -9.09 11.63 -26.99
N THR A 27 -8.91 12.52 -26.00
CA THR A 27 -8.86 12.15 -24.59
C THR A 27 -10.18 11.55 -24.09
N LEU A 28 -11.33 12.01 -24.59
CA LEU A 28 -12.66 11.49 -24.27
C LEU A 28 -13.05 10.24 -25.07
N SER A 29 -12.37 9.98 -26.19
CA SER A 29 -12.55 8.80 -27.04
C SER A 29 -11.44 7.76 -26.86
N LEU A 30 -10.46 8.03 -25.98
CA LEU A 30 -9.65 6.99 -25.38
C LEU A 30 -10.62 6.02 -24.70
N PRO A 31 -10.66 4.75 -25.10
CA PRO A 31 -11.58 3.81 -24.52
C PRO A 31 -11.35 3.73 -23.00
N GLU A 32 -12.44 3.68 -22.24
CA GLU A 32 -12.39 3.08 -20.90
C GLU A 32 -11.65 1.75 -21.05
N VAL A 33 -10.52 1.60 -20.37
CA VAL A 33 -9.54 0.56 -20.64
C VAL A 33 -10.22 -0.82 -20.62
N ARG A 34 -10.45 -1.38 -21.81
CA ARG A 34 -10.93 -2.76 -21.97
C ARG A 34 -9.71 -3.67 -21.91
N TYR A 35 -9.78 -4.71 -21.08
CA TYR A 35 -8.66 -5.61 -20.76
C TYR A 35 -7.97 -6.28 -21.96
N GLU A 36 -8.61 -6.27 -23.13
CA GLU A 36 -8.11 -6.90 -24.36
C GLU A 36 -7.06 -6.06 -25.11
N GLU A 37 -6.88 -4.78 -24.75
CA GLU A 37 -6.00 -3.84 -25.46
C GLU A 37 -4.77 -3.36 -24.67
N VAL A 38 -4.51 -3.94 -23.48
CA VAL A 38 -3.36 -3.56 -22.65
C VAL A 38 -2.11 -4.40 -22.93
N SER A 39 -0.93 -3.84 -22.65
CA SER A 39 0.33 -4.59 -22.76
C SER A 39 0.34 -5.81 -21.83
N LEU A 40 1.03 -6.90 -22.19
CA LEU A 40 1.13 -8.12 -21.37
C LEU A 40 1.48 -7.85 -19.89
N PRO A 41 2.41 -6.93 -19.54
CA PRO A 41 2.69 -6.58 -18.15
C PRO A 41 1.49 -5.94 -17.43
N LEU A 42 0.75 -5.05 -18.11
CA LEU A 42 -0.46 -4.44 -17.55
C LEU A 42 -1.57 -5.48 -17.38
N GLN A 43 -1.71 -6.41 -18.32
CA GLN A 43 -2.67 -7.51 -18.20
C GLN A 43 -2.37 -8.40 -16.99
N PHE A 44 -1.12 -8.82 -16.81
CA PHE A 44 -0.71 -9.62 -15.64
C PHE A 44 -1.01 -8.88 -14.33
N ARG A 45 -0.67 -7.59 -14.29
CA ARG A 45 -0.92 -6.74 -13.13
C ARG A 45 -2.42 -6.64 -12.84
N TYR A 46 -3.25 -6.35 -13.83
CA TYR A 46 -4.68 -6.19 -13.62
C TYR A 46 -5.35 -7.48 -13.18
N LYS A 47 -4.94 -8.63 -13.74
CA LYS A 47 -5.37 -9.93 -13.26
C LYS A 47 -5.00 -10.15 -11.79
N TYR A 48 -3.78 -9.76 -11.39
CA TYR A 48 -3.38 -9.80 -9.99
C TYR A 48 -4.27 -8.90 -9.12
N LEU A 49 -4.58 -7.68 -9.55
CA LEU A 49 -5.48 -6.79 -8.81
C LEU A 49 -6.88 -7.42 -8.63
N GLU A 50 -7.46 -7.99 -9.68
CA GLU A 50 -8.77 -8.64 -9.62
C GLU A 50 -8.76 -9.85 -8.67
N GLU A 51 -7.73 -10.70 -8.76
CA GLU A 51 -7.63 -11.94 -7.98
C GLU A 51 -7.32 -11.69 -6.50
N TYR A 52 -6.46 -10.71 -6.18
CA TYR A 52 -5.95 -10.53 -4.83
C TYR A 52 -6.54 -9.33 -4.08
N TYR A 53 -7.18 -8.37 -4.78
CA TYR A 53 -7.79 -7.21 -4.13
C TYR A 53 -9.31 -7.30 -4.07
N GLU A 54 -9.93 -8.22 -4.80
CA GLU A 54 -11.38 -8.42 -4.85
C GLU A 54 -12.16 -7.10 -5.09
N PRO A 55 -11.85 -6.32 -6.15
CA PRO A 55 -12.46 -5.01 -6.36
C PRO A 55 -13.93 -5.12 -6.83
N GLU A 56 -14.78 -4.26 -6.29
CA GLU A 56 -16.18 -4.10 -6.67
C GLU A 56 -16.41 -2.72 -7.31
N TRP A 57 -17.01 -2.70 -8.49
CA TRP A 57 -17.37 -1.44 -9.15
C TRP A 57 -18.58 -0.80 -8.47
N ALA A 58 -18.35 0.34 -7.84
CA ALA A 58 -19.38 1.11 -7.17
C ALA A 58 -20.42 1.67 -8.15
N ARG A 59 -21.65 1.82 -7.66
CA ARG A 59 -22.78 2.37 -8.41
C ARG A 59 -23.53 3.38 -7.56
N TRP A 60 -24.23 4.31 -8.22
CA TRP A 60 -25.11 5.27 -7.54
C TRP A 60 -26.23 4.61 -6.72
N THR A 61 -26.58 3.35 -7.01
CA THR A 61 -27.53 2.56 -6.21
C THR A 61 -27.02 2.22 -4.80
N ASP A 62 -25.71 2.30 -4.58
CA ASP A 62 -25.07 2.00 -3.30
C ASP A 62 -25.14 3.21 -2.36
N VAL A 63 -25.34 4.41 -2.91
CA VAL A 63 -25.50 5.66 -2.17
C VAL A 63 -26.97 5.90 -1.84
N LYS A 64 -27.26 6.03 -0.55
CA LYS A 64 -28.56 6.51 -0.06
C LYS A 64 -28.42 7.91 0.53
N SER A 65 -29.52 8.48 1.02
CA SER A 65 -29.46 9.77 1.71
C SER A 65 -28.55 9.72 2.93
N TYR A 66 -27.80 10.80 3.12
CA TYR A 66 -26.91 11.02 4.27
C TYR A 66 -27.04 12.49 4.74
N PRO A 67 -26.81 12.78 6.04
CA PRO A 67 -26.85 14.13 6.59
C PRO A 67 -25.69 14.99 6.06
N PRO A 68 -25.75 16.34 6.18
CA PRO A 68 -24.67 17.24 5.76
C PRO A 68 -23.40 17.13 6.61
N THR A 69 -23.47 16.47 7.77
CA THR A 69 -22.33 16.30 8.69
C THR A 69 -22.48 14.99 9.43
N ALA A 70 -21.39 14.23 9.56
CA ALA A 70 -21.33 13.03 10.40
C ALA A 70 -19.88 12.75 10.86
N PHE A 71 -19.74 12.13 12.03
CA PHE A 71 -18.47 11.69 12.60
C PHE A 71 -18.64 10.29 13.18
N ILE A 72 -17.65 9.44 12.98
CA ILE A 72 -17.59 8.10 13.56
C ILE A 72 -17.38 8.21 15.06
N GLU A 73 -18.17 7.46 15.83
CA GLU A 73 -18.00 7.38 17.28
C GLU A 73 -17.24 6.11 17.69
N GLY A 74 -16.60 6.16 18.86
CA GLY A 74 -15.99 5.00 19.50
C GLY A 74 -14.73 4.44 18.83
N ILE A 75 -14.13 5.18 17.91
CA ILE A 75 -12.88 4.83 17.23
C ILE A 75 -11.71 5.69 17.77
N PRO A 76 -10.56 5.10 18.15
CA PRO A 76 -9.40 5.87 18.58
C PRO A 76 -8.60 6.35 17.37
N TRP A 77 -7.99 7.52 17.49
CA TRP A 77 -6.86 7.90 16.64
C TRP A 77 -5.60 7.25 17.18
N VAL A 78 -5.09 6.27 16.42
CA VAL A 78 -3.82 5.59 16.69
C VAL A 78 -2.80 6.00 15.65
N SER A 79 -1.56 6.28 16.07
CA SER A 79 -0.43 6.39 15.15
C SER A 79 0.87 5.89 15.77
N TYR A 80 1.83 5.57 14.90
CA TYR A 80 3.17 5.14 15.28
C TYR A 80 4.24 5.87 14.47
N GLU A 81 5.45 5.99 15.04
CA GLU A 81 6.64 6.49 14.34
C GLU A 81 7.24 5.41 13.41
N LYS A 82 6.39 4.52 12.89
CA LYS A 82 6.73 3.39 12.04
C LYS A 82 5.89 3.48 10.77
N PRO A 83 6.39 3.01 9.61
CA PRO A 83 5.71 3.11 8.32
C PRO A 83 4.57 2.07 8.17
N TYR A 84 3.72 1.94 9.20
CA TYR A 84 2.67 0.92 9.32
C TYR A 84 1.29 1.49 9.07
N CYS A 85 1.18 2.39 8.09
CA CYS A 85 -0.06 3.12 7.83
C CYS A 85 -1.26 2.18 7.61
N ALA A 86 -1.09 1.15 6.78
CA ALA A 86 -2.16 0.21 6.47
C ALA A 86 -2.63 -0.61 7.70
N SER A 87 -1.70 -1.23 8.42
CA SER A 87 -2.05 -2.04 9.60
C SER A 87 -2.55 -1.19 10.77
N THR A 88 -2.13 0.07 10.88
CA THR A 88 -2.64 1.00 11.89
C THR A 88 -4.05 1.48 11.55
N CYS A 89 -4.37 1.71 10.26
CA CYS A 89 -5.76 1.90 9.82
C CYS A 89 -6.63 0.69 10.19
N LEU A 90 -6.16 -0.53 9.91
CA LEU A 90 -6.85 -1.74 10.33
C LEU A 90 -7.02 -1.83 11.84
N GLN A 91 -6.03 -1.37 12.62
CA GLN A 91 -6.09 -1.39 14.08
C GLN A 91 -7.22 -0.52 14.63
N MET A 92 -7.35 0.69 14.09
CA MET A 92 -8.42 1.62 14.46
C MET A 92 -9.80 1.01 14.12
N ILE A 93 -9.93 0.39 12.94
CA ILE A 93 -11.16 -0.27 12.50
C ILE A 93 -11.48 -1.50 13.36
N ALA A 94 -10.50 -2.36 13.61
CA ALA A 94 -10.63 -3.55 14.45
C ALA A 94 -11.10 -3.15 15.85
N TYR A 95 -10.53 -2.09 16.42
CA TYR A 95 -10.94 -1.55 17.72
C TYR A 95 -12.41 -1.15 17.73
N LYS A 96 -12.90 -0.45 16.69
CA LYS A 96 -14.31 -0.09 16.56
C LYS A 96 -15.24 -1.31 16.61
N TYR A 97 -14.80 -2.44 16.06
CA TYR A 97 -15.55 -3.69 16.10
C TYR A 97 -15.34 -4.52 17.36
N GLY A 98 -14.59 -4.02 18.35
CA GLY A 98 -14.33 -4.68 19.63
C GLY A 98 -13.13 -5.63 19.62
N ILE A 99 -12.28 -5.54 18.61
CA ILE A 99 -11.09 -6.38 18.44
C ILE A 99 -9.86 -5.58 18.86
N ASN A 100 -9.33 -5.90 20.05
CA ASN A 100 -8.12 -5.27 20.55
C ASN A 100 -6.87 -6.01 20.04
N ALA A 101 -6.36 -5.58 18.88
CA ALA A 101 -5.16 -6.14 18.26
C ALA A 101 -3.98 -5.16 18.33
N SER A 102 -2.78 -5.69 18.54
CA SER A 102 -1.55 -4.90 18.39
C SER A 102 -1.22 -4.71 16.91
N VAL A 103 -0.54 -3.60 16.56
CA VAL A 103 -0.08 -3.38 15.18
C VAL A 103 0.86 -4.49 14.70
N GLY A 104 1.65 -5.10 15.59
CA GLY A 104 2.49 -6.26 15.28
C GLY A 104 1.68 -7.50 14.90
N TYR A 105 0.58 -7.77 15.60
CA TYR A 105 -0.35 -8.86 15.25
C TYR A 105 -1.00 -8.59 13.90
N LEU A 106 -1.42 -7.35 13.63
CA LEU A 106 -2.04 -7.00 12.35
C LEU A 106 -1.04 -7.08 11.19
N ASN A 107 0.19 -6.61 11.37
CA ASN A 107 1.27 -6.80 10.39
C ASN A 107 1.49 -8.29 10.08
N PHE A 108 1.47 -9.15 11.10
CA PHE A 108 1.56 -10.60 10.95
C PHE A 108 0.37 -11.19 10.18
N LEU A 109 -0.87 -10.82 10.55
CA LEU A 109 -2.08 -11.28 9.86
C LEU A 109 -2.20 -10.77 8.43
N MET A 110 -1.69 -9.58 8.13
CA MET A 110 -1.66 -9.03 6.78
C MET A 110 -0.52 -9.63 5.94
N GLY A 111 0.57 -10.05 6.59
CA GLY A 111 1.84 -10.34 5.92
C GLY A 111 2.53 -9.08 5.38
N PHE A 112 2.10 -7.88 5.80
CA PHE A 112 2.52 -6.60 5.22
C PHE A 112 4.02 -6.32 5.40
N THR A 113 4.59 -6.75 6.53
CA THR A 113 6.00 -6.56 6.86
C THR A 113 6.85 -7.80 6.59
N TYR A 114 6.29 -8.85 5.98
CA TYR A 114 6.98 -10.10 5.65
C TYR A 114 7.22 -10.14 4.14
N GLY A 115 8.48 -10.24 3.72
CA GLY A 115 8.88 -10.15 2.32
C GLY A 115 9.25 -8.74 1.86
N ALA A 116 9.56 -8.62 0.58
CA ALA A 116 10.05 -7.41 -0.07
C ALA A 116 9.69 -7.45 -1.56
N TYR A 117 9.80 -6.32 -2.24
CA TYR A 117 9.63 -6.20 -3.68
C TYR A 117 10.80 -5.43 -4.29
N TYR A 118 11.30 -5.93 -5.41
CA TYR A 118 12.24 -5.24 -6.28
C TYR A 118 11.77 -5.36 -7.74
N GLY A 119 11.76 -4.25 -8.47
CA GLY A 119 11.45 -4.27 -9.89
C GLY A 119 12.21 -3.20 -10.67
N GLU A 120 12.55 -3.54 -11.92
CA GLU A 120 13.18 -2.63 -12.88
C GLU A 120 12.20 -2.35 -14.04
N PHE A 121 11.82 -1.08 -14.21
CA PHE A 121 10.88 -0.61 -15.23
C PHE A 121 11.46 0.63 -15.91
N ASP A 122 11.58 0.61 -17.24
CA ASP A 122 12.05 1.76 -18.03
C ASP A 122 13.35 2.41 -17.52
N GLY A 123 14.28 1.59 -17.02
CA GLY A 123 15.57 2.03 -16.48
C GLY A 123 15.53 2.55 -15.03
N GLN A 124 14.36 2.57 -14.38
CA GLN A 124 14.19 2.90 -12.98
C GLN A 124 14.10 1.63 -12.12
N ALA A 125 14.75 1.64 -10.97
CA ALA A 125 14.73 0.55 -10.01
C ALA A 125 13.90 0.95 -8.78
N PHE A 126 12.97 0.10 -8.39
CA PHE A 126 12.11 0.31 -7.23
C PHE A 126 12.35 -0.82 -6.24
N PHE A 127 12.63 -0.47 -4.99
CA PHE A 127 12.73 -1.41 -3.89
C PHE A 127 11.79 -0.99 -2.76
N THR A 128 11.08 -1.94 -2.19
CA THR A 128 10.28 -1.72 -0.98
C THR A 128 10.35 -2.95 -0.08
N PRO A 129 10.69 -2.82 1.21
CA PRO A 129 10.79 -3.94 2.14
C PRO A 129 9.43 -4.30 2.77
N PHE A 130 8.36 -4.12 2.00
CA PHE A 130 6.98 -4.40 2.39
C PHE A 130 6.33 -5.27 1.32
N ASN A 131 5.32 -6.01 1.72
CA ASN A 131 4.41 -6.66 0.81
C ASN A 131 3.23 -5.75 0.47
N ASP A 132 2.37 -6.20 -0.44
CA ASP A 132 1.18 -5.48 -0.86
C ASP A 132 0.15 -5.31 0.29
N PRO A 133 -0.14 -4.07 0.73
CA PRO A 133 -1.09 -3.82 1.81
C PRO A 133 -2.55 -4.10 1.44
N PHE A 134 -2.94 -4.01 0.17
CA PHE A 134 -4.31 -4.30 -0.26
C PHE A 134 -4.62 -5.78 -0.11
N ALA A 135 -3.75 -6.65 -0.65
CA ALA A 135 -3.82 -8.08 -0.41
C ALA A 135 -3.71 -8.41 1.10
N GLY A 136 -2.94 -7.62 1.84
CA GLY A 136 -2.85 -7.70 3.29
C GLY A 136 -4.19 -7.50 4.00
N TYR A 137 -5.02 -6.56 3.56
CA TYR A 137 -6.35 -6.36 4.13
C TYR A 137 -7.29 -7.55 3.89
N VAL A 138 -7.28 -8.12 2.68
CA VAL A 138 -8.04 -9.35 2.35
C VAL A 138 -7.60 -10.50 3.26
N ASN A 139 -6.29 -10.68 3.41
CA ASN A 139 -5.68 -11.69 4.26
C ASN A 139 -6.11 -11.60 5.72
N ALA A 140 -6.12 -10.38 6.28
CA ALA A 140 -6.39 -10.15 7.69
C ALA A 140 -7.89 -10.12 8.02
N SER A 141 -8.74 -9.63 7.11
CA SER A 141 -10.18 -9.43 7.37
C SER A 141 -10.86 -10.72 7.84
N ARG A 142 -10.69 -11.82 7.10
CA ARG A 142 -11.24 -13.15 7.44
C ARG A 142 -10.81 -13.62 8.82
N LEU A 143 -9.53 -13.42 9.16
CA LEU A 143 -8.93 -13.86 10.42
C LEU A 143 -9.38 -13.00 11.62
N LEU A 144 -9.80 -11.76 11.35
CA LEU A 144 -10.37 -10.85 12.35
C LEU A 144 -11.90 -10.98 12.48
N GLY A 145 -12.55 -11.77 11.63
CA GLY A 145 -14.02 -11.84 11.58
C GLY A 145 -14.63 -10.56 11.02
N LEU A 146 -13.90 -9.91 10.11
CA LEU A 146 -14.34 -8.76 9.33
C LEU A 146 -14.59 -9.18 7.89
N GLU A 147 -15.55 -8.54 7.26
CA GLU A 147 -15.71 -8.55 5.80
C GLU A 147 -14.96 -7.34 5.25
N TYR A 148 -14.14 -7.58 4.24
CA TYR A 148 -13.41 -6.54 3.52
C TYR A 148 -14.17 -6.17 2.25
N HIS A 149 -14.20 -4.87 1.95
CA HIS A 149 -14.84 -4.35 0.75
C HIS A 149 -13.91 -3.31 0.11
N LEU A 150 -13.52 -3.54 -1.15
CA LEU A 150 -12.82 -2.56 -1.98
C LEU A 150 -13.77 -2.04 -3.05
N LEU A 151 -14.18 -0.78 -2.93
CA LEU A 151 -14.97 -0.12 -3.96
C LEU A 151 -14.08 0.68 -4.89
N VAL A 152 -14.25 0.47 -6.19
CA VAL A 152 -13.52 1.16 -7.26
C VAL A 152 -14.48 1.90 -8.18
N MET A 153 -14.06 3.06 -8.69
CA MET A 153 -14.91 3.91 -9.53
C MET A 153 -14.11 4.92 -10.36
N ASN A 154 -14.77 5.48 -11.37
CA ASN A 154 -14.23 6.55 -12.22
C ASN A 154 -14.97 7.90 -12.06
N ASP A 155 -16.10 7.89 -11.34
CA ASP A 155 -16.94 9.05 -11.06
C ASP A 155 -16.52 9.68 -9.72
N GLU A 156 -16.15 10.96 -9.77
CA GLU A 156 -15.68 11.73 -8.62
C GLU A 156 -16.80 12.01 -7.61
N GLU A 157 -17.99 12.38 -8.11
CA GLU A 157 -19.15 12.70 -7.26
C GLU A 157 -19.66 11.45 -6.54
N LEU A 158 -19.62 10.31 -7.22
CA LEU A 158 -19.92 9.01 -6.62
C LEU A 158 -18.93 8.67 -5.50
N PHE A 159 -17.63 8.87 -5.73
CA PHE A 159 -16.59 8.62 -4.72
C PHE A 159 -16.80 9.48 -3.47
N GLU A 160 -17.01 10.79 -3.65
CA GLU A 160 -17.25 11.70 -2.53
C GLU A 160 -18.54 11.33 -1.78
N SER A 161 -19.61 11.02 -2.51
CA SER A 161 -20.89 10.63 -1.94
C SER A 161 -20.82 9.32 -1.17
N LEU A 162 -20.05 8.33 -1.65
CA LEU A 162 -19.85 7.07 -0.92
C LEU A 162 -19.05 7.25 0.36
N CYS A 163 -18.00 8.07 0.33
CA CYS A 163 -17.25 8.42 1.53
C CYS A 163 -18.17 9.02 2.60
N ARG A 164 -18.99 10.01 2.23
CA ARG A 164 -19.97 10.64 3.13
C ARG A 164 -21.02 9.64 3.61
N TYR A 165 -21.59 8.86 2.69
CA TYR A 165 -22.59 7.86 3.01
C TYR A 165 -22.07 6.84 4.03
N LEU A 166 -20.92 6.21 3.77
CA LEU A 166 -20.33 5.21 4.66
C LEU A 166 -20.04 5.80 6.05
N VAL A 167 -19.43 6.98 6.12
CA VAL A 167 -19.16 7.65 7.40
C VAL A 167 -20.46 7.95 8.15
N SER A 168 -21.51 8.39 7.45
CA SER A 168 -22.82 8.64 8.08
C SER A 168 -23.51 7.38 8.60
N ARG A 169 -23.08 6.20 8.12
CA ARG A 169 -23.55 4.89 8.58
C ARG A 169 -22.68 4.33 9.71
N ASP A 170 -21.83 5.15 10.30
CA ASP A 170 -20.87 4.76 11.34
C ASP A 170 -19.89 3.69 10.81
N VAL A 171 -19.47 3.81 9.55
CA VAL A 171 -18.45 2.96 8.91
C VAL A 171 -17.23 3.81 8.54
N PRO A 172 -16.07 3.63 9.20
CA PRO A 172 -14.84 4.33 8.85
C PRO A 172 -14.31 3.82 7.50
N VAL A 173 -13.70 4.72 6.73
CA VAL A 173 -13.26 4.43 5.36
C VAL A 173 -11.74 4.57 5.27
N VAL A 174 -11.06 3.52 4.82
CA VAL A 174 -9.63 3.58 4.50
C VAL A 174 -9.46 4.18 3.11
N LEU A 175 -8.68 5.24 3.02
CA LEU A 175 -8.39 5.93 1.77
C LEU A 175 -6.92 5.71 1.38
N PRO A 176 -6.64 5.08 0.23
CA PRO A 176 -5.31 5.07 -0.33
C PRO A 176 -5.03 6.42 -0.99
N VAL A 177 -4.10 7.20 -0.43
CA VAL A 177 -3.83 8.57 -0.86
C VAL A 177 -2.37 8.77 -1.25
N ASN A 178 -2.12 9.73 -2.13
CA ASN A 178 -0.79 10.30 -2.28
C ASN A 178 -0.59 11.36 -1.19
N ALA A 179 0.07 10.98 -0.09
CA ALA A 179 0.31 11.83 1.08
C ALA A 179 1.03 13.14 0.76
N SER A 180 1.76 13.20 -0.36
CA SER A 180 2.41 14.44 -0.80
C SER A 180 1.44 15.58 -1.09
N ARG A 181 0.18 15.26 -1.42
CA ARG A 181 -0.89 16.25 -1.58
C ARG A 181 -1.42 16.78 -0.27
N LEU A 182 -1.50 15.94 0.75
CA LEU A 182 -2.05 16.30 2.06
C LEU A 182 -1.02 17.05 2.91
N TYR A 183 0.25 16.60 2.86
CA TYR A 183 1.31 17.07 3.76
C TYR A 183 2.44 17.83 3.07
N GLY A 184 2.35 18.06 1.75
CA GLY A 184 3.30 18.89 1.01
C GLY A 184 4.68 18.24 0.77
N ALA A 185 4.77 16.91 0.76
CA ALA A 185 6.01 16.21 0.41
C ALA A 185 6.41 16.45 -1.05
N SER A 186 7.71 16.39 -1.36
CA SER A 186 8.25 16.70 -2.70
C SER A 186 8.08 15.58 -3.72
N HIS A 187 7.75 14.36 -3.28
CA HIS A 187 7.73 13.17 -4.13
C HIS A 187 6.42 12.39 -3.92
N PHE A 188 6.09 11.54 -4.90
CA PHE A 188 4.99 10.59 -4.78
C PHE A 188 5.16 9.74 -3.52
N THR A 189 4.19 9.79 -2.61
CA THR A 189 4.26 9.11 -1.30
C THR A 189 2.97 8.32 -1.09
N PRO A 190 2.93 7.04 -1.50
CA PRO A 190 1.82 6.15 -1.20
C PRO A 190 1.58 6.06 0.30
N HIS A 191 0.33 6.23 0.69
CA HIS A 191 -0.07 6.22 2.09
C HIS A 191 -1.51 5.78 2.26
N PHE A 192 -1.88 5.41 3.49
CA PHE A 192 -3.27 5.16 3.86
C PHE A 192 -3.69 6.12 4.96
N GLU A 193 -4.90 6.64 4.82
CA GLU A 193 -5.56 7.51 5.80
C GLU A 193 -6.87 6.86 6.22
N LEU A 194 -7.34 7.15 7.43
CA LEU A 194 -8.65 6.71 7.86
C LEU A 194 -9.61 7.91 7.91
N LEU A 195 -10.58 7.93 7.00
CA LEU A 195 -11.68 8.89 7.02
C LEU A 195 -12.66 8.53 8.13
N VAL A 196 -12.85 9.47 9.05
CA VAL A 196 -13.68 9.31 10.26
C VAL A 196 -14.75 10.39 10.40
N GLY A 197 -14.80 11.37 9.50
CA GLY A 197 -15.79 12.43 9.60
C GLY A 197 -15.86 13.31 8.37
N TYR A 198 -16.97 14.02 8.23
CA TYR A 198 -17.15 15.06 7.24
C TYR A 198 -18.11 16.16 7.73
N ASP A 199 -17.96 17.33 7.16
CA ASP A 199 -18.97 18.39 7.10
C ASP A 199 -19.18 18.80 5.63
N GLU A 200 -19.90 19.90 5.35
CA GLU A 200 -20.23 20.30 3.97
C GLU A 200 -19.00 20.40 3.05
N GLU A 201 -17.88 20.93 3.55
CA GLU A 201 -16.70 21.25 2.73
C GLU A 201 -15.48 20.37 3.04
N PHE A 202 -15.44 19.74 4.22
CA PHE A 202 -14.23 19.09 4.73
C PHE A 202 -14.42 17.62 5.06
N PHE A 203 -13.34 16.88 4.82
CA PHE A 203 -13.11 15.54 5.33
C PHE A 203 -12.15 15.57 6.51
N TYR A 204 -12.36 14.65 7.43
CA TYR A 204 -11.59 14.53 8.65
C TYR A 204 -10.91 13.17 8.71
N LEU A 205 -9.58 13.17 8.74
CA LEU A 205 -8.73 11.99 8.62
C LEU A 205 -7.95 11.71 9.90
N TYR A 206 -7.84 10.46 10.29
CA TYR A 206 -6.83 10.01 11.25
C TYR A 206 -5.58 9.55 10.49
N GLU A 207 -4.49 10.30 10.68
CA GLU A 207 -3.16 9.97 10.15
C GLU A 207 -2.52 8.85 10.97
N PRO A 208 -2.30 7.66 10.40
CA PRO A 208 -1.79 6.49 11.12
C PRO A 208 -0.28 6.51 11.41
N THR A 209 0.48 7.46 10.88
CA THR A 209 1.93 7.56 11.03
C THR A 209 2.34 8.93 11.56
N GLY A 210 3.23 8.94 12.54
CA GLY A 210 3.61 10.16 13.26
C GLY A 210 3.90 9.87 14.73
N PRO A 211 3.92 10.89 15.59
CA PRO A 211 4.15 10.70 17.03
C PRO A 211 3.22 9.62 17.60
N THR A 212 3.76 8.73 18.40
CA THR A 212 2.98 7.60 18.93
C THR A 212 1.83 8.11 19.79
N LYS A 213 0.59 7.72 19.48
CA LYS A 213 -0.60 8.13 20.24
C LYS A 213 -1.74 7.10 20.18
N PHE A 214 -2.63 7.21 21.15
CA PHE A 214 -3.93 6.55 21.22
C PHE A 214 -4.90 7.54 21.86
N LEU A 215 -5.77 8.16 21.06
CA LEU A 215 -6.68 9.23 21.52
C LEU A 215 -8.12 8.89 21.15
N LEU A 216 -9.03 8.96 22.12
CA LEU A 216 -10.47 8.76 21.89
C LEU A 216 -11.18 10.12 21.76
N GLY A 217 -12.18 10.19 20.87
CA GLY A 217 -13.04 11.37 20.72
C GLY A 217 -12.43 12.52 19.90
N GLU A 218 -11.29 12.29 19.25
CA GLU A 218 -10.68 13.29 18.38
C GLU A 218 -11.45 13.44 17.06
N ARG A 219 -11.51 14.66 16.52
CA ARG A 219 -12.16 14.87 15.21
C ARG A 219 -11.28 14.46 14.04
N GLY A 220 -9.96 14.41 14.23
CA GLY A 220 -8.99 14.14 13.18
C GLY A 220 -8.50 15.40 12.46
N LEU A 221 -7.56 15.22 11.54
CA LEU A 221 -7.02 16.28 10.70
C LEU A 221 -8.04 16.69 9.65
N ARG A 222 -8.31 17.99 9.56
CA ARG A 222 -9.30 18.56 8.65
C ARG A 222 -8.66 18.93 7.32
N PHE A 223 -9.20 18.40 6.22
CA PHE A 223 -8.78 18.67 4.84
C PHE A 223 -9.98 19.03 3.97
N PRO A 224 -9.85 19.96 2.99
CA PRO A 224 -10.88 20.15 1.99
C PRO A 224 -11.20 18.81 1.30
N ALA A 225 -12.48 18.46 1.14
CA ALA A 225 -12.88 17.18 0.55
C ALA A 225 -12.25 17.00 -0.85
N SER A 226 -12.27 18.06 -1.67
CA SER A 226 -11.65 18.10 -3.00
C SER A 226 -10.14 17.82 -3.00
N LEU A 227 -9.41 18.18 -1.94
CA LEU A 227 -7.99 17.87 -1.80
C LEU A 227 -7.76 16.38 -1.54
N VAL A 228 -8.61 15.76 -0.70
CA VAL A 228 -8.57 14.33 -0.42
C VAL A 228 -8.91 13.52 -1.67
N VAL A 229 -9.98 13.89 -2.37
CA VAL A 229 -10.40 13.30 -3.64
C VAL A 229 -9.26 13.32 -4.66
N LYS A 230 -8.59 14.46 -4.81
CA LYS A 230 -7.41 14.58 -5.68
C LYS A 230 -6.24 13.71 -5.20
N ALA A 231 -6.01 13.59 -3.90
CA ALA A 231 -4.95 12.75 -3.35
C ALA A 231 -5.18 11.26 -3.65
N VAL A 232 -6.43 10.77 -3.59
CA VAL A 232 -6.79 9.41 -4.01
C VAL A 232 -6.57 9.22 -5.51
N ASN A 233 -7.06 10.16 -6.34
CA ASN A 233 -6.88 10.10 -7.79
C ASN A 233 -5.41 10.02 -8.20
N ASP A 234 -4.56 10.86 -7.59
CA ASP A 234 -3.14 10.89 -7.85
C ASP A 234 -2.44 9.58 -7.43
N LEU A 235 -2.93 8.91 -6.37
CA LEU A 235 -2.43 7.58 -6.01
C LEU A 235 -2.79 6.54 -7.06
N CYS A 236 -4.07 6.46 -7.46
CA CYS A 236 -4.51 5.52 -8.47
C CYS A 236 -3.78 5.73 -9.80
N ARG A 237 -3.59 6.99 -10.21
CA ARG A 237 -2.80 7.35 -11.41
C ARG A 237 -1.32 7.04 -11.27
N GLY A 238 -0.71 7.35 -10.12
CA GLY A 238 0.69 7.07 -9.85
C GLY A 238 1.01 5.58 -9.92
N PHE A 239 0.08 4.75 -9.47
CA PHE A 239 0.15 3.31 -9.65
C PHE A 239 -0.44 2.83 -10.97
N GLN A 240 -0.95 3.65 -11.88
CA GLN A 240 -1.60 3.18 -13.12
C GLN A 240 -2.67 2.09 -12.85
N LEU A 241 -3.51 2.29 -11.84
CA LEU A 241 -4.64 1.40 -11.55
C LEU A 241 -5.72 1.56 -12.65
N PRO A 242 -6.54 0.52 -12.90
CA PRO A 242 -7.56 0.58 -13.95
C PRO A 242 -8.79 1.44 -13.58
N TRP A 243 -8.81 2.01 -12.38
CA TRP A 243 -9.83 2.92 -11.87
C TRP A 243 -9.20 4.25 -11.40
N LYS A 244 -9.99 5.31 -11.35
CA LYS A 244 -9.55 6.63 -10.90
C LYS A 244 -9.63 6.83 -9.39
N TYR A 245 -10.56 6.16 -8.72
CA TYR A 245 -10.76 6.29 -7.28
C TYR A 245 -10.97 4.91 -6.67
N ALA A 246 -10.48 4.75 -5.44
CA ALA A 246 -10.70 3.57 -4.63
C ALA A 246 -10.91 3.96 -3.17
N LEU A 247 -11.77 3.22 -2.49
CA LEU A 247 -11.90 3.27 -1.04
C LEU A 247 -12.08 1.85 -0.52
N MET A 248 -11.63 1.62 0.71
CA MET A 248 -11.88 0.34 1.39
C MET A 248 -12.66 0.59 2.67
N TYR A 249 -13.52 -0.34 3.02
CA TYR A 249 -14.19 -0.34 4.31
C TYR A 249 -14.37 -1.78 4.78
N PHE A 250 -14.71 -1.92 6.05
CA PHE A 250 -14.89 -3.22 6.67
C PHE A 250 -16.22 -3.25 7.39
N THR A 251 -16.87 -4.41 7.38
CA THR A 251 -18.06 -4.70 8.16
C THR A 251 -17.81 -5.90 9.07
N ARG A 252 -18.70 -6.13 10.04
CA ARG A 252 -18.65 -7.38 10.81
C ARG A 252 -18.96 -8.55 9.88
N GLY A 253 -18.05 -9.50 9.81
CA GLY A 253 -18.22 -10.74 9.08
C GLY A 253 -18.65 -11.90 9.96
N ALA A 254 -18.46 -13.11 9.43
CA ALA A 254 -18.62 -14.35 10.17
C ALA A 254 -17.62 -14.46 11.34
N ARG A 255 -17.87 -15.39 12.27
CA ARG A 255 -16.93 -15.67 13.36
C ARG A 255 -15.54 -16.00 12.79
N PRO A 256 -14.46 -15.46 13.37
CA PRO A 256 -13.12 -15.68 12.85
C PRO A 256 -12.76 -17.17 12.93
N SER A 257 -12.23 -17.70 11.84
CA SER A 257 -11.56 -19.01 11.81
C SER A 257 -10.06 -18.76 11.80
N ILE A 258 -9.46 -18.70 12.98
CA ILE A 258 -8.04 -18.35 13.13
C ILE A 258 -7.21 -19.61 12.98
N ASN A 259 -6.51 -19.73 11.86
CA ASN A 259 -5.44 -20.71 11.69
C ASN A 259 -4.09 -19.99 11.61
N LEU A 260 -3.39 -19.87 12.74
CA LEU A 260 -2.08 -19.20 12.78
C LEU A 260 -0.99 -19.99 12.04
N ALA A 261 -1.15 -21.30 11.87
CA ALA A 261 -0.23 -22.11 11.07
C ALA A 261 -0.31 -21.73 9.58
N GLU A 262 -1.51 -21.47 9.06
CA GLU A 262 -1.70 -20.95 7.71
C GLU A 262 -1.02 -19.57 7.53
N VAL A 263 -1.10 -18.71 8.55
CA VAL A 263 -0.45 -17.39 8.55
C VAL A 263 1.08 -17.51 8.56
N LEU A 264 1.63 -18.40 9.41
CA LEU A 264 3.07 -18.70 9.42
C LEU A 264 3.53 -19.17 8.05
N ARG A 265 2.80 -20.12 7.44
CA ARG A 265 3.12 -20.65 6.11
C ARG A 265 3.12 -19.55 5.04
N ARG A 266 2.06 -18.73 5.00
CA ARG A 266 1.95 -17.62 4.03
C ARG A 266 3.09 -16.62 4.22
N ASN A 267 3.35 -16.19 5.45
CA ASN A 267 4.41 -15.22 5.73
C ASN A 267 5.79 -15.81 5.40
N GLY A 268 6.01 -17.10 5.64
CA GLY A 268 7.22 -17.79 5.21
C GLY A 268 7.40 -17.82 3.69
N LEU A 269 6.33 -18.05 2.93
CA LEU A 269 6.36 -17.97 1.47
C LEU A 269 6.64 -16.54 0.96
N LEU A 270 6.14 -15.51 1.65
CA LEU A 270 6.45 -14.11 1.34
C LEU A 270 7.93 -13.77 1.57
N GLU A 271 8.54 -14.29 2.64
CA GLU A 271 9.98 -14.12 2.90
C GLU A 271 10.85 -14.87 1.88
N LEU A 272 10.45 -16.08 1.47
CA LEU A 272 11.14 -16.79 0.39
C LEU A 272 11.06 -15.99 -0.91
N GLY A 273 9.84 -15.61 -1.30
CA GLY A 273 9.56 -14.89 -2.52
C GLY A 273 9.85 -15.68 -3.79
N PHE A 274 9.62 -15.03 -4.92
CA PHE A 274 9.78 -15.60 -6.25
C PHE A 274 10.13 -14.49 -7.25
N ASN A 275 10.58 -14.89 -8.43
CA ASN A 275 10.89 -14.00 -9.53
C ASN A 275 9.89 -14.17 -10.68
N TYR A 276 9.49 -13.05 -11.26
CA TYR A 276 8.74 -13.02 -12.52
C TYR A 276 9.53 -12.27 -13.58
N THR A 277 9.52 -12.83 -14.79
CA THR A 277 10.13 -12.21 -15.97
C THR A 277 9.08 -12.13 -17.07
N PHE A 278 8.75 -10.92 -17.53
CA PHE A 278 7.81 -10.66 -18.61
C PHE A 278 8.48 -9.79 -19.68
N GLY A 279 9.08 -10.43 -20.68
CA GLY A 279 9.89 -9.71 -21.66
C GLY A 279 11.10 -9.03 -21.00
N SER A 280 11.20 -7.71 -21.10
CA SER A 280 12.24 -6.91 -20.43
C SER A 280 11.94 -6.59 -18.96
N TYR A 281 10.71 -6.84 -18.49
CA TYR A 281 10.32 -6.55 -17.10
C TYR A 281 10.74 -7.69 -16.18
N ARG A 282 11.41 -7.34 -15.09
CA ARG A 282 11.84 -8.28 -14.04
C ARG A 282 11.32 -7.80 -12.70
N MET A 283 10.55 -8.65 -12.04
CA MET A 283 10.04 -8.44 -10.69
C MET A 283 10.53 -9.55 -9.78
N PHE A 284 10.93 -9.19 -8.58
CA PHE A 284 11.48 -10.10 -7.59
C PHE A 284 10.80 -9.83 -6.27
N LEU A 285 10.45 -10.89 -5.54
CA LEU A 285 9.82 -10.81 -4.23
C LEU A 285 10.68 -11.45 -3.14
N GLY A 286 10.41 -11.11 -1.89
CA GLY A 286 11.04 -11.69 -0.70
C GLY A 286 12.57 -11.62 -0.75
N SER A 287 13.22 -12.69 -0.32
CA SER A 287 14.68 -12.86 -0.35
C SER A 287 15.29 -12.67 -1.75
N THR A 288 14.54 -13.01 -2.81
CA THR A 288 15.00 -12.81 -4.20
C THR A 288 15.05 -11.32 -4.57
N ALA A 289 14.15 -10.50 -4.01
CA ALA A 289 14.17 -9.05 -4.20
C ALA A 289 15.41 -8.40 -3.60
N ILE A 290 15.79 -8.83 -2.41
CA ILE A 290 16.97 -8.32 -1.69
C ILE A 290 18.25 -8.72 -2.43
N SER A 291 18.28 -9.94 -2.99
CA SER A 291 19.37 -10.41 -3.83
C SER A 291 19.50 -9.59 -5.12
N ALA A 292 18.36 -9.29 -5.78
CA ALA A 292 18.33 -8.46 -6.98
C ALA A 292 18.75 -7.01 -6.70
N LEU A 293 18.38 -6.44 -5.55
CA LEU A 293 18.87 -5.14 -5.09
C LEU A 293 20.40 -5.15 -4.93
N ALA A 294 20.95 -6.19 -4.30
CA ALA A 294 22.40 -6.33 -4.15
C ALA A 294 23.11 -6.37 -5.52
N GLU A 295 22.60 -7.14 -6.47
CA GLU A 295 23.11 -7.17 -7.85
C GLU A 295 23.00 -5.82 -8.56
N ARG A 296 21.94 -5.04 -8.29
CA ARG A 296 21.80 -3.69 -8.85
C ARG A 296 22.85 -2.74 -8.29
N ILE A 297 23.12 -2.78 -6.99
CA ILE A 297 24.15 -1.97 -6.33
C ILE A 297 25.54 -2.27 -6.92
N GLU A 298 25.86 -3.55 -7.16
CA GLU A 298 27.13 -3.94 -7.79
C GLU A 298 27.27 -3.42 -9.22
N ARG A 299 26.18 -3.43 -9.99
CA ARG A 299 26.12 -2.86 -11.35
C ARG A 299 26.18 -1.31 -11.36
N GLY A 300 26.03 -0.66 -10.21
CA GLY A 300 25.99 0.80 -10.06
C GLY A 300 24.66 1.42 -10.50
N GLY A 301 24.50 2.73 -10.32
CA GLY A 301 23.29 3.48 -10.70
C GLY A 301 22.16 3.46 -9.67
N LEU A 302 22.46 3.04 -8.44
CA LEU A 302 21.70 3.39 -7.23
C LEU A 302 22.68 4.01 -6.23
N THR A 303 22.32 5.17 -5.70
CA THR A 303 23.05 5.85 -4.64
C THR A 303 22.56 5.39 -3.27
N GLY A 304 23.42 5.49 -2.26
CA GLY A 304 23.03 5.19 -0.88
C GLY A 304 21.85 6.03 -0.40
N GLN A 305 21.74 7.28 -0.86
CA GLN A 305 20.64 8.18 -0.51
C GLN A 305 19.29 7.71 -1.08
N GLU A 306 19.27 7.14 -2.29
CA GLU A 306 18.05 6.66 -2.94
C GLU A 306 17.42 5.45 -2.23
N ILE A 307 18.23 4.65 -1.52
CA ILE A 307 17.76 3.43 -0.84
C ILE A 307 17.83 3.49 0.69
N ALA A 308 18.31 4.61 1.26
CA ALA A 308 18.55 4.73 2.70
C ALA A 308 17.28 4.49 3.52
N TRP A 309 16.16 5.07 3.09
CA TRP A 309 14.88 4.89 3.77
C TRP A 309 14.42 3.43 3.74
N GLN A 310 14.60 2.75 2.61
CA GLN A 310 14.22 1.36 2.42
C GLN A 310 15.08 0.43 3.28
N LEU A 311 16.39 0.65 3.38
CA LEU A 311 17.25 -0.14 4.26
C LEU A 311 16.88 0.06 5.73
N LYS A 312 16.59 1.30 6.14
CA LYS A 312 16.09 1.60 7.49
C LYS A 312 14.75 0.90 7.77
N ALA A 313 13.82 0.93 6.81
CA ALA A 313 12.54 0.26 6.93
C ALA A 313 12.67 -1.27 6.98
N ALA A 314 13.59 -1.86 6.22
CA ALA A 314 13.90 -3.29 6.26
C ALA A 314 14.46 -3.69 7.64
N SER A 315 15.44 -2.94 8.15
CA SER A 315 16.00 -3.11 9.51
C SER A 315 14.91 -3.11 10.57
N LEU A 316 14.09 -2.05 10.59
CA LEU A 316 13.00 -1.87 11.56
C LEU A 316 11.96 -3.00 11.49
N THR A 317 11.46 -3.32 10.28
CA THR A 317 10.40 -4.32 10.10
C THR A 317 10.84 -5.72 10.51
N ARG A 318 12.07 -6.12 10.16
CA ARG A 318 12.58 -7.45 10.51
C ARG A 318 12.78 -7.59 12.02
N LEU A 319 13.23 -6.52 12.68
CA LEU A 319 13.36 -6.50 14.14
C LEU A 319 11.99 -6.62 14.83
N ASP A 320 10.99 -5.87 14.35
CA ASP A 320 9.62 -5.94 14.87
C ASP A 320 8.99 -7.33 14.64
N ASN A 321 9.16 -7.91 13.45
CA ASN A 321 8.70 -9.26 13.13
C ASN A 321 9.36 -10.29 14.06
N ALA A 322 10.68 -10.21 14.28
CA ALA A 322 11.39 -11.10 15.19
C ALA A 322 10.87 -10.99 16.62
N GLY A 323 10.66 -9.75 17.11
CA GLY A 323 10.08 -9.49 18.43
C GLY A 323 8.68 -10.08 18.58
N PHE A 324 7.82 -9.90 17.57
CA PHE A 324 6.48 -10.46 17.55
C PHE A 324 6.49 -12.00 17.57
N LEU A 325 7.31 -12.63 16.71
CA LEU A 325 7.39 -14.09 16.63
C LEU A 325 7.83 -14.72 17.96
N ARG A 326 8.82 -14.14 18.65
CA ARG A 326 9.26 -14.63 19.97
C ARG A 326 8.18 -14.50 21.03
N LEU A 327 7.46 -13.39 21.02
CA LEU A 327 6.42 -13.13 21.99
C LEU A 327 5.22 -14.08 21.81
N CYS A 328 4.82 -14.33 20.56
CA CYS A 328 3.60 -15.07 20.25
C CYS A 328 3.80 -16.58 20.07
N PHE A 329 5.01 -17.03 19.73
CA PHE A 329 5.33 -18.45 19.51
C PHE A 329 6.53 -18.92 20.37
N PRO A 330 6.53 -18.71 21.70
CA PRO A 330 7.71 -18.95 22.54
C PRO A 330 8.12 -20.42 22.68
N LYS A 331 7.24 -21.35 22.29
CA LYS A 331 7.46 -22.80 22.38
C LYS A 331 7.80 -23.45 21.03
N GLU A 332 7.68 -22.71 19.94
CA GLU A 332 7.93 -23.23 18.59
C GLU A 332 9.39 -22.99 18.21
N GLU A 333 10.24 -24.00 18.39
CA GLU A 333 11.69 -23.88 18.14
C GLU A 333 12.02 -23.36 16.73
N GLY A 334 11.28 -23.85 15.72
CA GLY A 334 11.42 -23.38 14.33
C GLY A 334 11.10 -21.89 14.18
N VAL A 335 10.05 -21.41 14.83
CA VAL A 335 9.64 -19.99 14.80
C VAL A 335 10.62 -19.11 15.59
N ALA A 336 11.10 -19.58 16.74
CA ALA A 336 12.13 -18.91 17.50
C ALA A 336 13.43 -18.76 16.67
N LYS A 337 13.80 -19.80 15.93
CA LYS A 337 14.96 -19.76 15.03
C LYS A 337 14.74 -18.83 13.84
N ALA A 338 13.54 -18.80 13.26
CA ALA A 338 13.18 -17.84 12.22
C ALA A 338 13.32 -16.39 12.74
N ALA A 339 12.89 -16.11 13.97
CA ALA A 339 13.04 -14.80 14.59
C ALA A 339 14.53 -14.39 14.76
N GLU A 340 15.42 -15.33 15.13
CA GLU A 340 16.86 -15.06 15.16
C GLU A 340 17.42 -14.66 13.80
N TYR A 341 16.98 -15.32 12.73
CA TYR A 341 17.42 -14.99 11.37
C TYR A 341 16.89 -13.65 10.90
N LEU A 342 15.63 -13.31 11.18
CA LEU A 342 15.09 -11.97 10.89
C LEU A 342 15.87 -10.88 11.64
N GLU A 343 16.20 -11.09 12.91
CA GLU A 343 17.03 -10.14 13.67
C GLU A 343 18.46 -10.04 13.10
N ALA A 344 19.03 -11.14 12.63
CA ALA A 344 20.32 -11.13 11.95
C ALA A 344 20.27 -10.36 10.62
N ALA A 345 19.21 -10.52 9.83
CA ALA A 345 18.97 -9.74 8.62
C ALA A 345 18.81 -8.26 8.94
N ALA A 346 18.05 -7.91 9.99
CA ALA A 346 17.86 -6.53 10.43
C ALA A 346 19.20 -5.82 10.69
N ARG A 347 20.11 -6.46 11.42
CA ARG A 347 21.46 -5.93 11.68
C ARG A 347 22.26 -5.70 10.40
N LEU A 348 22.15 -6.59 9.42
CA LEU A 348 22.84 -6.45 8.14
C LEU A 348 22.29 -5.29 7.31
N TYR A 349 20.98 -5.03 7.35
CA TYR A 349 20.39 -3.84 6.72
C TYR A 349 20.88 -2.55 7.35
N GLU A 350 20.96 -2.50 8.69
CA GLU A 350 21.48 -1.35 9.42
C GLU A 350 22.97 -1.09 9.06
N GLU A 351 23.79 -2.14 9.03
CA GLU A 351 25.18 -2.02 8.64
C GLU A 351 25.33 -1.58 7.17
N ALA A 352 24.53 -2.16 6.27
CA ALA A 352 24.51 -1.78 4.86
C ALA A 352 24.12 -0.30 4.70
N LEU A 353 23.12 0.19 5.44
CA LEU A 353 22.70 1.59 5.45
C LEU A 353 23.85 2.54 5.81
N HIS A 354 24.70 2.16 6.76
CA HIS A 354 25.83 2.99 7.18
C HIS A 354 26.98 3.02 6.17
N ILE A 355 27.18 1.96 5.40
CA ILE A 355 28.36 1.83 4.52
C ILE A 355 28.03 1.96 3.03
N ILE A 356 26.76 1.96 2.61
CA ILE A 356 26.37 1.95 1.19
C ILE A 356 26.98 3.11 0.39
N SER A 357 27.10 4.29 0.99
CA SER A 357 27.66 5.48 0.33
C SER A 357 29.19 5.45 0.20
N THR A 358 29.89 4.68 1.05
CA THR A 358 31.37 4.63 1.10
C THR A 358 31.95 3.32 0.58
N SER A 359 31.17 2.24 0.59
CA SER A 359 31.58 0.88 0.25
C SER A 359 30.40 0.09 -0.33
N PRO A 360 29.88 0.46 -1.51
CA PRO A 360 28.68 -0.14 -2.09
C PRO A 360 28.80 -1.65 -2.33
N LEU A 361 29.99 -2.14 -2.73
CA LEU A 361 30.22 -3.59 -2.92
C LEU A 361 30.16 -4.37 -1.59
N LYS A 362 30.61 -3.77 -0.48
CA LYS A 362 30.47 -4.38 0.85
C LYS A 362 29.01 -4.39 1.30
N ALA A 363 28.29 -3.28 1.07
CA ALA A 363 26.85 -3.23 1.33
C ALA A 363 26.09 -4.29 0.54
N ALA A 364 26.38 -4.47 -0.75
CA ALA A 364 25.78 -5.53 -1.57
C ALA A 364 26.05 -6.94 -1.00
N ALA A 365 27.26 -7.21 -0.50
CA ALA A 365 27.57 -8.48 0.17
C ALA A 365 26.77 -8.69 1.46
N LEU A 366 26.57 -7.64 2.26
CA LEU A 366 25.70 -7.68 3.45
C LEU A 366 24.25 -7.98 3.07
N LEU A 367 23.73 -7.33 2.02
CA LEU A 367 22.37 -7.56 1.52
C LEU A 367 22.17 -8.99 1.02
N ARG A 368 23.15 -9.57 0.32
CA ARG A 368 23.08 -11.00 -0.06
C ARG A 368 23.01 -11.92 1.15
N ARG A 369 23.76 -11.61 2.21
CA ARG A 369 23.70 -12.38 3.46
C ARG A 369 22.38 -12.17 4.20
N ALA A 370 21.80 -10.96 4.15
CA ALA A 370 20.47 -10.70 4.69
C ALA A 370 19.40 -11.51 3.95
N ALA A 371 19.48 -11.56 2.61
CA ALA A 371 18.60 -12.39 1.79
C ALA A 371 18.67 -13.88 2.17
N GLN A 372 19.87 -14.41 2.44
CA GLN A 372 20.03 -15.79 2.91
C GLN A 372 19.32 -16.02 4.25
N TYR A 373 19.47 -15.09 5.20
CA TYR A 373 18.76 -15.19 6.49
C TYR A 373 17.24 -15.09 6.34
N GLU A 374 16.73 -14.20 5.49
CA GLU A 374 15.29 -14.14 5.23
C GLU A 374 14.77 -15.41 4.55
N ALA A 375 15.54 -16.01 3.64
CA ALA A 375 15.17 -17.29 3.02
C ALA A 375 15.14 -18.43 4.05
N GLU A 376 16.10 -18.50 4.98
CA GLU A 376 16.07 -19.49 6.06
C GLU A 376 14.93 -19.27 7.04
N ALA A 377 14.66 -18.00 7.41
CA ALA A 377 13.49 -17.65 8.22
C ALA A 377 12.21 -18.10 7.51
N GLY A 378 12.09 -17.82 6.20
CA GLY A 378 10.96 -18.22 5.38
C GLY A 378 10.73 -19.72 5.37
N ARG A 379 11.78 -20.53 5.15
CA ARG A 379 11.71 -22.00 5.22
C ARG A 379 11.20 -22.51 6.56
N LEU A 380 11.70 -21.94 7.66
CA LEU A 380 11.31 -22.34 9.01
C LEU A 380 9.85 -21.98 9.31
N LEU A 381 9.38 -20.81 8.86
CA LEU A 381 7.99 -20.40 9.02
C LEU A 381 7.04 -21.28 8.18
N VAL A 382 7.44 -21.67 6.96
CA VAL A 382 6.70 -22.64 6.15
C VAL A 382 6.59 -23.98 6.87
N ALA A 383 7.71 -24.54 7.35
CA ALA A 383 7.71 -25.80 8.06
C ALA A 383 6.87 -25.77 9.35
N ALA A 384 6.94 -24.67 10.11
CA ALA A 384 6.11 -24.48 11.30
C ALA A 384 4.61 -24.39 10.97
N GLY A 385 4.26 -23.85 9.80
CA GLY A 385 2.89 -23.80 9.31
C GLY A 385 2.35 -25.13 8.76
N GLU A 386 3.24 -26.08 8.44
CA GLU A 386 2.89 -27.42 7.93
C GLU A 386 2.84 -28.49 9.04
N GLY A 387 3.56 -28.30 10.15
CA GLY A 387 3.62 -29.26 11.27
C GLY A 387 2.49 -29.15 12.31
N GLY A 388 1.49 -28.31 12.06
CA GLY A 388 0.42 -27.95 13.02
C GLY A 388 -0.91 -28.69 12.84
N ASP A 389 -0.89 -29.99 12.55
CA ASP A 389 -2.08 -30.86 12.52
C ASP A 389 -2.44 -31.43 13.89
#